data_AF-A0AAV5SLG9-F1
#
_entry.id   AF-A0AAV5SLG9-F1
#
_cell.length_a   1.000
_cell.length_b   1.000
_cell.length_c   1.000
_cell.angle_alpha   90.00
_cell.angle_beta   90.00
_cell.angle_gamma   90.00
#
_symmetry.space_group_name_H-M   'P 1'
#
loop_
_entity.id
_entity.type
_entity.pdbx_description
1 polymer ?
#
loop_
_entity_poly.entity_id
_entity_poly.type
_entity_poly.pdbx_seq_one_letter_code
_entity_poly.pdbx_strand_id
1 'polypeptide(L)'
;MVVAENRVQSLDDLPPELLQSIFGHLPAHFCLSTVSRVCTLFYRLIHDDNWWNGRKKAVNLVVNEREEEREEFSLQRVICRAEREEPRWRRLSEQKMYSLSGHYGAINSCKLYAESSGEMRCISAGRDRTIRLWDLDRVVTDAHTTNEKEGVESTLASLEVMNRGEKKEMLHSVDLAHSGWIWVVTRPNSSNVTYSSGWDNLGEEMADHSIFHAGNRSTQSRICCRWSRLDRE
;
A
#
# COMPACT_ATOMS: atom_id res chain seq x y z
N MET A 1 -32.28 54.69 -19.47
CA MET A 1 -32.10 53.75 -18.35
C MET A 1 -32.06 52.36 -18.98
N VAL A 2 -30.87 51.90 -19.38
CA VAL A 2 -30.69 50.59 -20.01
C VAL A 2 -30.68 49.57 -18.89
N VAL A 3 -31.71 48.72 -18.85
CA VAL A 3 -31.76 47.57 -17.96
C VAL A 3 -30.63 46.64 -18.42
N ALA A 4 -29.55 46.57 -17.64
CA ALA A 4 -28.56 45.53 -17.83
C ALA A 4 -29.26 44.21 -17.55
N GLU A 5 -29.62 43.49 -18.60
CA GLU A 5 -30.04 42.10 -18.50
C GLU A 5 -28.92 41.35 -17.78
N ASN A 6 -29.19 40.88 -16.57
CA ASN A 6 -28.35 39.92 -15.87
C ASN A 6 -28.37 38.62 -16.68
N ARG A 7 -27.59 38.58 -17.77
CA ARG A 7 -27.23 37.32 -18.41
C ARG A 7 -26.48 36.53 -17.36
N VAL A 8 -27.12 35.48 -16.86
CA VAL A 8 -26.47 34.45 -16.05
C VAL A 8 -25.34 33.92 -16.92
N GLN A 9 -24.11 34.40 -16.68
CA GLN A 9 -22.94 33.91 -17.40
C GLN A 9 -22.78 32.45 -17.04
N SER A 10 -22.97 31.59 -18.03
CA SER A 10 -22.83 30.15 -17.84
C SER A 10 -21.35 29.79 -17.92
N LEU A 11 -20.95 28.72 -17.24
CA LEU A 11 -19.55 28.28 -17.25
C LEU A 11 -19.10 27.91 -18.69
N ASP A 12 -20.04 27.55 -19.57
CA ASP A 12 -19.79 27.15 -20.94
C ASP A 12 -19.42 28.33 -21.87
N ASP A 13 -19.65 29.57 -21.44
CA ASP A 13 -19.30 30.78 -22.19
C ASP A 13 -17.81 31.17 -22.04
N LEU A 14 -17.09 30.51 -21.14
CA LEU A 14 -15.68 30.76 -20.89
C LEU A 14 -14.79 30.08 -21.93
N PRO A 15 -13.66 30.70 -22.30
CA PRO A 15 -12.66 30.05 -23.14
C PRO A 15 -12.08 28.81 -22.43
N PRO A 16 -11.70 27.78 -23.20
CA PRO A 16 -11.30 26.47 -22.67
C PRO A 16 -10.07 26.53 -21.75
N GLU A 17 -9.16 27.48 -21.96
CA GLU A 17 -7.97 27.66 -21.14
C GLU A 17 -8.32 28.17 -19.74
N LEU A 18 -9.31 29.05 -19.62
CA LEU A 18 -9.79 29.53 -18.32
C LEU A 18 -10.54 28.42 -17.59
N LEU A 19 -11.32 27.60 -18.29
CA LEU A 19 -11.96 26.42 -17.73
C LEU A 19 -10.93 25.43 -17.17
N GLN A 20 -9.87 25.13 -17.93
CA GLN A 20 -8.77 24.26 -17.47
C GLN A 20 -8.01 24.85 -16.26
N SER A 21 -7.85 26.17 -16.18
CA SER A 21 -7.28 26.84 -15.02
C SER A 21 -8.18 26.69 -13.79
N ILE A 22 -9.49 26.90 -13.94
CA ILE A 22 -10.47 26.69 -12.86
C ILE A 22 -10.45 25.23 -12.39
N PHE A 23 -10.46 24.28 -13.33
CA PHE A 23 -10.39 22.85 -13.00
C PHE A 23 -9.05 22.44 -12.36
N GLY A 24 -7.98 23.20 -12.60
CA GLY A 24 -6.69 23.02 -11.94
C GLY A 24 -6.74 23.26 -10.42
N HIS A 25 -7.66 24.12 -9.96
CA HIS A 25 -7.89 24.36 -8.53
C HIS A 25 -8.83 23.36 -7.87
N LEU A 26 -9.51 22.53 -8.66
CA LEU A 26 -10.39 21.47 -8.17
C LEU A 26 -9.62 20.16 -7.99
N PRO A 27 -10.00 19.30 -7.03
CA PRO A 27 -9.37 17.99 -6.85
C PRO A 27 -9.48 17.12 -8.11
N ALA A 28 -8.40 16.44 -8.49
CA ALA A 28 -8.33 15.64 -9.72
C ALA A 28 -9.44 14.58 -9.80
N HIS A 29 -9.71 13.91 -8.67
CA HIS A 29 -10.77 12.90 -8.58
C HIS A 29 -12.16 13.48 -8.83
N PHE A 30 -12.40 14.73 -8.42
CA PHE A 30 -13.67 15.43 -8.62
C PHE A 30 -13.85 15.80 -10.10
N CYS A 31 -12.78 16.24 -10.75
CA CYS A 31 -12.78 16.51 -12.19
C CYS A 31 -13.16 15.25 -12.99
N LEU A 32 -12.56 14.11 -12.68
CA LEU A 32 -12.83 12.85 -13.40
C LEU A 32 -14.18 12.23 -13.09
N SER A 33 -14.69 12.35 -11.85
CA SER A 33 -15.93 11.68 -11.43
C SER A 33 -17.19 12.50 -11.69
N THR A 34 -17.08 13.83 -11.57
CA THR A 34 -18.24 14.73 -11.57
C THR A 34 -18.19 15.67 -12.76
N VAL A 35 -17.12 16.47 -12.90
CA VAL A 35 -17.03 17.52 -13.93
C VAL A 35 -17.04 16.92 -15.34
N SER A 36 -16.33 15.81 -15.55
CA SER A 36 -16.30 15.08 -16.82
C SER A 36 -17.68 14.58 -17.29
N ARG A 37 -18.66 14.45 -16.39
CA ARG A 37 -20.00 13.94 -16.67
C ARG A 37 -21.03 15.04 -16.95
N VAL A 38 -20.68 16.31 -16.72
CA VAL A 38 -21.61 17.43 -16.86
C VAL A 38 -21.93 17.69 -18.34
N CYS A 39 -20.91 17.83 -19.18
CA CYS A 39 -21.09 18.10 -20.61
C CYS A 39 -19.93 17.54 -21.44
N THR A 40 -20.12 17.46 -22.76
CA THR A 40 -19.11 16.96 -23.70
C THR A 40 -17.88 17.86 -23.80
N LEU A 41 -18.05 19.17 -23.60
CA LEU A 41 -16.94 20.14 -23.57
C LEU A 41 -16.01 19.85 -22.38
N PHE A 42 -16.56 19.70 -21.17
CA PHE A 42 -15.75 19.40 -19.98
C PHE A 42 -15.11 18.02 -20.07
N TYR A 43 -15.83 17.04 -20.63
CA TYR A 43 -15.24 15.73 -20.90
C TYR A 43 -13.98 15.86 -21.77
N ARG A 44 -14.06 16.59 -22.90
CA ARG A 44 -12.91 16.78 -23.80
C ARG A 44 -11.77 17.54 -23.15
N LEU A 45 -12.06 18.59 -22.39
CA LEU A 45 -11.02 19.41 -21.72
C LEU A 45 -10.29 18.64 -20.62
N ILE A 46 -11.01 17.79 -19.87
CA ILE A 46 -10.44 17.00 -18.78
C ILE A 46 -9.67 15.79 -19.32
N HIS A 47 -10.04 15.23 -20.46
CA HIS A 47 -9.31 14.10 -21.07
C HIS A 47 -8.14 14.55 -21.97
N ASP A 48 -7.72 15.81 -21.89
CA ASP A 48 -6.51 16.31 -22.56
C ASP A 48 -5.24 15.93 -21.78
N ASP A 49 -4.35 15.18 -22.43
CA ASP A 49 -3.09 14.73 -21.84
C ASP A 49 -2.15 15.88 -21.48
N ASN A 50 -2.19 17.00 -22.22
CA ASN A 50 -1.33 18.15 -21.96
C ASN A 50 -1.68 18.81 -20.62
N TRP A 51 -2.98 18.85 -20.29
CA TRP A 51 -3.46 19.39 -19.03
C TRP A 51 -2.97 18.55 -17.83
N TRP A 52 -3.05 17.22 -17.94
CA TRP A 52 -2.53 16.32 -16.89
C TRP A 52 -1.00 16.35 -16.77
N ASN A 53 -0.27 16.53 -17.87
CA ASN A 53 1.18 16.73 -17.85
C ASN A 53 1.57 18.04 -17.14
N GLY A 54 0.80 19.11 -17.32
CA GLY A 54 0.96 20.34 -16.55
C GLY A 54 0.72 20.12 -15.05
N ARG A 55 -0.33 19.38 -14.71
CA ARG A 55 -0.68 19.03 -13.32
C ARG A 55 0.35 18.13 -12.64
N LYS A 56 0.95 17.17 -13.37
CA LYS A 56 2.07 16.34 -12.90
C LYS A 56 3.23 17.20 -12.38
N LYS A 57 3.58 18.28 -13.11
CA LYS A 57 4.62 19.23 -12.70
C LYS A 57 4.21 20.04 -11.47
N ALA A 58 2.95 20.47 -11.38
CA ALA A 58 2.44 21.23 -10.24
C ALA A 58 2.47 20.44 -8.93
N VAL A 59 2.17 19.13 -8.98
CA VAL A 59 2.23 18.21 -7.81
C VAL A 59 3.66 17.71 -7.55
N ASN A 60 4.64 18.11 -8.36
CA ASN A 60 6.02 17.62 -8.30
C ASN A 60 6.12 16.08 -8.30
N LEU A 61 5.28 15.45 -9.12
CA LEU A 61 5.20 13.99 -9.21
C LEU A 61 6.24 13.46 -10.20
N VAL A 62 7.21 12.70 -9.69
CA VAL A 62 8.17 11.95 -10.52
C VAL A 62 7.64 10.53 -10.69
N VAL A 63 7.34 10.17 -11.94
CA VAL A 63 6.91 8.83 -12.33
C VAL A 63 8.08 8.16 -13.05
N ASN A 64 8.31 6.88 -12.77
CA ASN A 64 9.37 6.11 -13.42
C ASN A 64 9.01 5.86 -14.90
N GLU A 65 9.94 6.14 -15.82
CA GLU A 65 9.74 5.98 -17.26
C GLU A 65 9.26 4.57 -17.63
N ARG A 66 9.79 3.54 -16.97
CA ARG A 66 9.38 2.14 -17.19
C ARG A 66 7.94 1.83 -16.77
N GLU A 67 7.36 2.64 -15.89
CA GLU A 67 5.96 2.50 -15.51
C GLU A 67 5.04 3.23 -16.49
N GLU A 68 5.50 4.32 -17.11
CA GLU A 68 4.74 5.07 -18.13
C GLU A 68 4.57 4.26 -19.43
N GLU A 69 5.52 3.38 -19.75
CA GLU A 69 5.48 2.50 -20.92
C GLU A 69 4.47 1.34 -20.80
N ARG A 70 3.87 1.12 -19.62
CA ARG A 70 2.94 0.01 -19.42
C ARG A 70 1.58 0.31 -20.04
N GLU A 71 0.97 -0.68 -20.70
CA GLU A 71 -0.36 -0.54 -21.33
C GLU A 71 -1.47 -0.16 -20.34
N GLU A 72 -1.35 -0.55 -19.08
CA GLU A 72 -2.31 -0.24 -18.01
C GLU A 72 -2.11 1.15 -17.39
N PHE A 73 -1.06 1.87 -17.78
CA PHE A 73 -0.70 3.15 -17.19
C PHE A 73 -1.72 4.24 -17.53
N SER A 74 -2.17 4.96 -16.50
CA SER A 74 -3.05 6.11 -16.66
C SER A 74 -2.58 7.22 -15.74
N LEU A 75 -2.02 8.29 -16.34
CA LEU A 75 -1.52 9.45 -15.60
C LEU A 75 -2.61 10.08 -14.73
N GLN A 76 -3.85 10.10 -15.22
CA GLN A 76 -5.02 10.59 -14.50
C GLN A 76 -5.23 9.85 -13.17
N ARG A 77 -5.13 8.51 -13.20
CA ARG A 77 -5.28 7.67 -11.99
C ARG A 77 -4.14 7.90 -11.00
N VAL A 78 -2.91 8.03 -11.50
CA VAL A 78 -1.74 8.27 -10.64
C VAL A 78 -1.84 9.61 -9.93
N ILE A 79 -2.18 10.70 -10.65
CA ILE A 79 -2.33 12.03 -10.06
C ILE A 79 -3.48 12.06 -9.05
N CYS A 80 -4.63 11.45 -9.38
CA CYS A 80 -5.74 11.33 -8.42
C CYS A 80 -5.33 10.63 -7.12
N ARG A 81 -4.53 9.58 -7.22
CA ARG A 81 -4.01 8.87 -6.06
C ARG A 81 -3.00 9.73 -5.29
N ALA A 82 -2.09 10.41 -5.98
CA ALA A 82 -1.08 11.27 -5.37
C ALA A 82 -1.73 12.39 -4.55
N GLU A 83 -2.68 13.14 -5.13
CA GLU A 83 -3.37 14.24 -4.44
C GLU A 83 -4.17 13.78 -3.23
N ARG A 84 -4.66 12.53 -3.23
CA ARG A 84 -5.40 11.96 -2.10
C ARG A 84 -4.48 11.49 -0.98
N GLU A 85 -3.38 10.83 -1.33
CA GLU A 85 -2.47 10.23 -0.36
C GLU A 85 -1.48 11.25 0.21
N GLU A 86 -1.05 12.26 -0.54
CA GLU A 86 -0.12 13.29 -0.08
C GLU A 86 -0.58 14.01 1.22
N PRO A 87 -1.79 14.56 1.32
CA PRO A 87 -2.25 15.19 2.57
C PRO A 87 -2.36 14.18 3.71
N ARG A 88 -2.72 12.93 3.41
CA ARG A 88 -2.76 11.84 4.40
C ARG A 88 -1.36 11.60 4.98
N TRP A 89 -0.32 11.54 4.15
CA TRP A 89 1.07 11.38 4.61
C TRP A 89 1.63 12.62 5.30
N ARG A 90 1.18 13.83 4.94
CA ARG A 90 1.57 15.07 5.65
C ARG A 90 1.00 15.13 7.08
N ARG A 91 -0.18 14.55 7.32
CA ARG A 91 -0.87 14.56 8.63
C ARG A 91 -0.71 13.24 9.37
N LEU A 92 0.53 12.91 9.75
CA LEU A 92 0.83 11.66 10.47
C LEU A 92 0.12 11.55 11.83
N SER A 93 -0.14 12.68 12.50
CA SER A 93 -0.81 12.72 13.81
C SER A 93 -2.28 12.27 13.77
N GLU A 94 -2.93 12.36 12.62
CA GLU A 94 -4.33 11.94 12.42
C GLU A 94 -4.43 10.48 11.97
N GLN A 95 -3.30 9.79 11.80
CA GLN A 95 -3.28 8.41 11.35
C GLN A 95 -3.44 7.44 12.52
N LYS A 96 -4.32 6.45 12.33
CA LYS A 96 -4.43 5.32 13.25
C LYS A 96 -3.17 4.46 13.12
N MET A 97 -2.46 4.31 14.23
CA MET A 97 -1.31 3.42 14.35
C MET A 97 -1.73 2.14 15.05
N TYR A 98 -1.28 1.00 14.53
CA TYR A 98 -1.54 -0.33 15.10
C TYR A 98 -0.23 -0.96 15.52
N SER A 99 -0.25 -1.67 16.65
CA SER A 99 0.93 -2.36 17.19
C SER A 99 0.67 -3.85 17.25
N LEU A 100 1.39 -4.60 16.42
CA LEU A 100 1.33 -6.06 16.39
C LEU A 100 2.43 -6.62 17.28
N SER A 101 2.02 -7.22 18.40
CA SER A 101 2.97 -7.73 19.38
C SER A 101 3.28 -9.21 19.17
N GLY A 102 4.57 -9.53 19.27
CA GLY A 102 4.97 -10.86 19.70
C GLY A 102 6.30 -11.37 19.15
N HIS A 103 6.95 -10.68 18.22
CA HIS A 103 8.36 -10.99 17.96
C HIS A 103 9.16 -10.72 19.24
N TYR A 104 10.06 -11.65 19.59
CA TYR A 104 10.88 -11.55 20.81
C TYR A 104 12.29 -11.01 20.52
N GLY A 105 12.56 -10.68 19.25
CA GLY A 105 13.82 -10.11 18.79
C GLY A 105 13.57 -9.06 17.70
N ALA A 106 14.65 -8.40 17.26
CA ALA A 106 14.57 -7.39 16.22
C ALA A 106 14.00 -7.97 14.91
N ILE A 107 13.01 -7.28 14.35
CA ILE A 107 12.44 -7.58 13.04
C ILE A 107 13.37 -7.01 11.98
N ASN A 108 13.88 -7.87 11.11
CA ASN A 108 14.80 -7.46 10.05
C ASN A 108 14.08 -7.29 8.71
N SER A 109 12.96 -7.98 8.50
CA SER A 109 12.23 -7.95 7.24
C SER A 109 10.73 -8.03 7.46
N CYS A 110 9.99 -7.26 6.66
CA CYS A 110 8.54 -7.38 6.57
C CYS A 110 8.07 -7.21 5.13
N LYS A 111 6.97 -7.89 4.76
CA LYS A 111 6.38 -7.85 3.43
C LYS A 111 4.86 -7.78 3.53
N LEU A 112 4.30 -6.72 2.95
CA LEU A 112 2.86 -6.57 2.72
C LEU A 112 2.46 -7.17 1.38
N TYR A 113 1.31 -7.83 1.34
CA TYR A 113 0.69 -8.31 0.11
C TYR A 113 -0.82 -8.41 0.27
N ALA A 114 -1.53 -8.41 -0.86
CA ALA A 114 -2.96 -8.73 -0.93
C ALA A 114 -3.12 -10.16 -1.45
N GLU A 115 -3.98 -10.95 -0.82
CA GLU A 115 -4.43 -12.22 -1.39
C GLU A 115 -5.32 -11.99 -2.61
N SER A 116 -5.55 -13.04 -3.41
CA SER A 116 -6.49 -12.98 -4.54
C SER A 116 -7.93 -12.68 -4.11
N SER A 117 -8.28 -12.98 -2.85
CA SER A 117 -9.54 -12.61 -2.21
C SER A 117 -9.66 -11.11 -1.89
N GLY A 118 -8.58 -10.33 -2.04
CA GLY A 118 -8.50 -8.92 -1.67
C GLY A 118 -8.10 -8.68 -0.22
N GLU A 119 -7.88 -9.73 0.57
CA GLU A 119 -7.50 -9.63 1.98
C GLU A 119 -6.04 -9.17 2.13
N MET A 120 -5.79 -8.22 3.02
CA MET A 120 -4.45 -7.70 3.29
C MET A 120 -3.73 -8.54 4.34
N ARG A 121 -2.48 -8.88 4.04
CA ARG A 121 -1.62 -9.71 4.88
C ARG A 121 -0.25 -9.08 5.03
N CYS A 122 0.40 -9.38 6.16
CA CYS A 122 1.78 -9.03 6.41
C CYS A 122 2.57 -10.28 6.80
N ILE A 123 3.77 -10.44 6.26
CA ILE A 123 4.76 -11.38 6.79
C ILE A 123 5.85 -10.57 7.47
N SER A 124 6.27 -10.98 8.67
CA SER A 124 7.43 -10.41 9.36
C SER A 124 8.38 -11.51 9.79
N ALA A 125 9.68 -11.21 9.79
CA ALA A 125 10.71 -12.11 10.26
C ALA A 125 11.90 -11.37 10.86
N GLY A 126 12.61 -12.05 11.77
CA GLY A 126 13.66 -11.38 12.53
C GLY A 126 14.68 -12.29 13.20
N ARG A 127 15.41 -11.69 14.14
CA ARG A 127 16.48 -12.32 14.92
C ARG A 127 15.99 -13.36 15.92
N ASP A 128 14.69 -13.36 16.22
CA ASP A 128 14.07 -14.43 17.00
C ASP A 128 13.94 -15.75 16.21
N ARG A 129 14.38 -15.75 14.94
CA ARG A 129 14.39 -16.91 14.04
C ARG A 129 12.97 -17.39 13.74
N THR A 130 11.99 -16.50 13.89
CA THR A 130 10.59 -16.78 13.59
C THR A 130 10.15 -16.02 12.34
N ILE A 131 9.22 -16.65 11.60
CA ILE A 131 8.47 -15.99 10.52
C ILE A 131 7.01 -15.98 10.94
N ARG A 132 6.37 -14.83 10.88
CA ARG A 132 4.98 -14.63 11.30
C ARG A 132 4.13 -14.09 10.19
N LEU A 133 2.93 -14.62 10.08
CA LEU A 133 1.89 -14.19 9.16
C LEU A 133 0.76 -13.51 9.93
N TRP A 134 0.44 -12.30 9.53
CA TRP A 134 -0.58 -11.44 10.14
C TRP A 134 -1.72 -11.17 9.17
N ASP A 135 -2.94 -11.16 9.70
CA ASP A 135 -4.15 -10.70 9.04
C ASP A 135 -4.37 -9.22 9.39
N LEU A 136 -4.12 -8.32 8.44
CA LEU A 136 -4.23 -6.88 8.70
C LEU A 136 -5.67 -6.39 8.71
N ASP A 137 -6.57 -7.06 8.01
CA ASP A 137 -7.98 -6.67 8.00
C ASP A 137 -8.61 -6.90 9.38
N ARG A 138 -8.24 -8.01 10.04
CA ARG A 138 -8.64 -8.28 11.44
C ARG A 138 -8.17 -7.19 12.40
N VAL A 139 -6.92 -6.75 12.26
CA VAL A 139 -6.32 -5.70 13.08
C VAL A 139 -7.11 -4.39 12.97
N VAL A 140 -7.48 -4.02 11.74
CA VAL A 140 -8.29 -2.82 11.51
C VAL A 140 -9.68 -2.99 12.13
N THR A 141 -10.34 -4.13 11.94
CA THR A 141 -11.70 -4.34 12.46
C THR A 141 -11.77 -4.35 13.99
N ASP A 142 -10.78 -4.94 14.67
CA ASP A 142 -10.79 -5.04 16.13
C ASP A 142 -10.69 -3.64 16.77
N ALA A 143 -9.89 -2.73 16.22
CA ALA A 143 -9.81 -1.36 16.73
C ALA A 143 -11.06 -0.50 16.45
N HIS A 144 -11.88 -0.84 15.46
CA HIS A 144 -13.16 -0.15 15.26
C HIS A 144 -14.17 -0.53 16.35
N THR A 145 -14.12 -1.76 16.86
CA THR A 145 -15.05 -2.23 17.90
C THR A 145 -14.68 -1.77 19.31
N THR A 146 -13.41 -1.47 19.60
CA THR A 146 -12.98 -0.94 20.90
C THR A 146 -13.36 0.53 21.09
N ASN A 147 -13.31 1.33 20.02
CA ASN A 147 -13.66 2.75 20.07
C ASN A 147 -15.16 3.03 20.30
N GLU A 148 -16.06 2.09 20.00
CA GLU A 148 -17.50 2.25 20.26
C GLU A 148 -17.89 1.96 21.72
N LYS A 149 -16.98 1.36 22.52
CA LYS A 149 -17.24 1.03 23.93
C LYS A 149 -16.59 1.98 24.94
N GLU A 150 -15.71 2.89 24.52
CA GLU A 150 -15.05 3.86 25.41
C GLU A 150 -15.81 5.20 25.51
N GLY A 151 -17.13 5.12 25.78
CA GLY A 151 -17.97 6.27 26.08
C GLY A 151 -18.08 6.63 27.56
N VAL A 152 -17.45 5.89 28.48
CA VAL A 152 -17.50 6.17 29.92
C VAL A 152 -16.14 5.89 30.55
N GLU A 153 -15.62 6.92 31.21
CA GLU A 153 -14.46 6.97 32.13
C GLU A 153 -13.05 7.08 31.51
N SER A 154 -12.72 8.35 31.23
CA SER A 154 -11.38 8.89 31.25
C SER A 154 -10.66 8.69 32.60
N THR A 155 -9.35 8.49 32.49
CA THR A 155 -8.27 8.61 33.50
C THR A 155 -7.79 7.29 34.11
N LEU A 156 -6.52 6.96 33.79
CA LEU A 156 -5.64 5.95 34.42
C LEU A 156 -5.73 4.47 33.98
N ALA A 157 -6.07 4.17 32.73
CA ALA A 157 -5.95 2.81 32.18
C ALA A 157 -5.00 2.67 30.98
N SER A 158 -4.13 3.66 30.72
CA SER A 158 -3.21 3.63 29.56
C SER A 158 -1.97 2.73 29.72
N LEU A 159 -1.96 1.76 30.65
CA LEU A 159 -0.80 0.88 30.83
C LEU A 159 -1.06 -0.61 31.05
N GLU A 160 -2.32 -1.07 31.19
CA GLU A 160 -2.59 -2.50 31.39
C GLU A 160 -3.86 -2.95 30.67
N VAL A 161 -3.84 -2.97 29.33
CA VAL A 161 -4.69 -3.94 28.61
C VAL A 161 -3.89 -5.22 28.46
N MET A 162 -3.98 -6.03 29.51
CA MET A 162 -3.42 -7.37 29.58
C MET A 162 -3.87 -8.21 28.39
N ASN A 163 -2.88 -8.72 27.65
CA ASN A 163 -2.88 -10.00 26.95
C ASN A 163 -3.74 -11.05 27.68
N ARG A 164 -4.96 -11.32 27.22
CA ARG A 164 -5.68 -12.56 27.54
C ARG A 164 -6.61 -12.95 26.41
N GLY A 165 -6.27 -14.06 25.75
CA GLY A 165 -7.18 -14.87 24.94
C GLY A 165 -6.99 -14.71 23.44
N GLU A 166 -6.20 -15.61 22.85
CA GLU A 166 -6.03 -15.87 21.41
C GLU A 166 -5.54 -14.68 20.57
N LYS A 167 -4.31 -14.80 20.01
CA LYS A 167 -3.76 -13.83 19.04
C LYS A 167 -4.54 -13.92 17.72
N LYS A 168 -5.75 -13.36 17.68
CA LYS A 168 -6.70 -13.43 16.56
C LYS A 168 -6.16 -12.87 15.24
N GLU A 169 -5.22 -11.94 15.35
CA GLU A 169 -4.56 -11.23 14.25
C GLU A 169 -3.38 -12.01 13.65
N MET A 170 -2.72 -12.86 14.44
CA MET A 170 -1.58 -13.66 14.00
C MET A 170 -2.10 -15.01 13.48
N LEU A 171 -2.11 -15.18 12.16
CA LEU A 171 -2.63 -16.39 11.51
C LEU A 171 -1.69 -17.58 11.69
N HIS A 172 -0.39 -17.34 11.56
CA HIS A 172 0.60 -18.41 11.63
C HIS A 172 1.96 -17.90 12.14
N SER A 173 2.68 -18.78 12.85
CA SER A 173 4.06 -18.56 13.27
C SER A 173 4.88 -19.81 12.96
N VAL A 174 5.95 -19.63 12.20
CA VAL A 174 6.98 -20.66 12.01
C VAL A 174 8.13 -20.32 12.93
N ASP A 175 8.21 -21.03 14.05
CA ASP A 175 9.31 -20.88 15.00
C ASP A 175 10.52 -21.70 14.54
N LEU A 176 11.73 -21.19 14.77
CA LEU A 176 12.99 -21.82 14.34
C LEU A 176 13.05 -22.11 12.83
N ALA A 177 12.52 -21.19 12.02
CA ALA A 177 12.57 -21.29 10.57
C ALA A 177 14.04 -21.38 10.07
N HIS A 178 14.94 -20.63 10.69
CA HIS A 178 16.38 -20.65 10.41
C HIS A 178 17.18 -20.98 11.69
N SER A 179 18.40 -21.52 11.53
CA SER A 179 19.29 -21.80 12.67
C SER A 179 19.87 -20.52 13.27
N GLY A 180 20.07 -19.49 12.44
CA GLY A 180 20.40 -18.12 12.85
C GLY A 180 19.42 -17.08 12.32
N TRP A 181 19.86 -15.82 12.28
CA TRP A 181 18.97 -14.67 12.09
C TRP A 181 18.39 -14.60 10.68
N ILE A 182 17.11 -14.30 10.58
CA ILE A 182 16.45 -14.09 9.29
C ILE A 182 16.68 -12.65 8.87
N TRP A 183 17.14 -12.44 7.64
CA TRP A 183 17.49 -11.10 7.12
C TRP A 183 16.48 -10.61 6.11
N VAL A 184 15.95 -11.51 5.27
CA VAL A 184 14.98 -11.15 4.25
C VAL A 184 13.84 -12.15 4.21
N VAL A 185 12.65 -11.63 3.99
CA VAL A 185 11.50 -12.40 3.53
C VAL A 185 10.91 -11.71 2.31
N THR A 186 10.63 -12.50 1.29
CA THR A 186 9.96 -12.02 0.09
C THR A 186 8.91 -13.01 -0.37
N ARG A 187 7.81 -12.48 -0.89
CA ARG A 187 6.76 -13.24 -1.57
C ARG A 187 6.47 -12.54 -2.89
N PRO A 188 6.57 -13.23 -4.04
CA PRO A 188 6.07 -12.73 -5.30
C PRO A 188 4.54 -12.60 -5.27
N ASN A 189 3.99 -11.53 -5.81
CA ASN A 189 2.52 -11.33 -5.86
C ASN A 189 1.81 -12.40 -6.70
N SER A 190 2.52 -13.03 -7.65
CA SER A 190 1.99 -14.07 -8.53
C SER A 190 2.02 -15.47 -7.91
N SER A 191 2.61 -15.65 -6.73
CA SER A 191 2.74 -16.96 -6.09
C SER A 191 2.30 -16.92 -4.64
N ASN A 192 1.84 -18.08 -4.16
CA ASN A 192 1.51 -18.29 -2.74
C ASN A 192 2.71 -18.80 -1.93
N VAL A 193 3.91 -18.66 -2.49
CA VAL A 193 5.14 -19.17 -1.87
C VAL A 193 5.93 -18.02 -1.28
N THR A 194 6.29 -18.17 -0.01
CA THR A 194 7.14 -17.21 0.71
C THR A 194 8.57 -17.75 0.76
N TYR A 195 9.53 -16.88 0.42
CA TYR A 195 10.95 -17.16 0.49
C TYR A 195 11.55 -16.42 1.67
N SER A 196 12.45 -17.08 2.39
CA SER A 196 13.20 -16.48 3.50
C SER A 196 14.68 -16.81 3.34
N SER A 197 15.54 -15.85 3.67
CA SER A 197 16.97 -16.10 3.82
C SER A 197 17.42 -15.64 5.21
N GLY A 198 18.33 -16.43 5.78
CA GLY A 198 18.87 -16.20 7.10
C GLY A 198 20.35 -16.55 7.14
N TRP A 199 20.99 -16.15 8.21
CA TRP A 199 22.36 -16.52 8.50
C TRP A 199 22.35 -17.89 9.18
N ASP A 200 22.30 -18.94 8.38
CA ASP A 200 22.50 -20.31 8.85
C ASP A 200 23.98 -20.68 8.72
N ASN A 201 24.57 -21.20 9.79
CA ASN A 201 25.91 -21.77 9.75
C ASN A 201 25.88 -23.08 8.96
N LEU A 202 25.86 -22.98 7.64
CA LEU A 202 26.29 -24.04 6.74
C LEU A 202 27.73 -23.69 6.35
N GLY A 203 28.68 -24.47 6.86
CA GLY A 203 30.11 -24.18 6.76
C GLY A 203 30.60 -23.98 5.33
N GLU A 204 31.62 -23.13 5.21
CA GLU A 204 32.52 -22.92 4.06
C GLU A 204 31.89 -23.05 2.66
N GLU A 205 31.27 -21.98 2.17
CA GLU A 205 31.58 -21.40 0.86
C GLU A 205 30.73 -20.13 0.69
N MET A 206 31.44 -19.00 0.56
CA MET A 206 30.88 -17.68 0.30
C MET A 206 30.30 -17.69 -1.12
N ALA A 207 29.00 -17.91 -1.26
CA ALA A 207 28.36 -18.05 -2.57
C ALA A 207 27.88 -16.71 -3.13
N ASP A 208 28.48 -16.37 -4.27
CA ASP A 208 28.11 -15.34 -5.22
C ASP A 208 26.63 -15.35 -5.62
N HIS A 209 26.15 -14.15 -5.94
CA HIS A 209 24.85 -13.81 -6.50
C HIS A 209 24.28 -14.87 -7.48
N SER A 210 23.05 -15.33 -7.25
CA SER A 210 22.16 -15.72 -8.35
C SER A 210 20.68 -15.73 -7.96
N ILE A 211 19.94 -14.87 -8.64
CA ILE A 211 18.49 -14.87 -8.77
C ILE A 211 18.18 -15.85 -9.92
N PHE A 212 17.32 -16.85 -9.72
CA PHE A 212 16.81 -17.67 -10.82
C PHE A 212 15.28 -17.70 -10.86
N HIS A 213 14.75 -17.38 -12.04
CA HIS A 213 13.36 -17.57 -12.44
C HIS A 213 13.13 -18.99 -12.99
N ALA A 214 11.87 -19.41 -12.92
CA ALA A 214 11.35 -20.73 -13.25
C ALA A 214 11.86 -21.29 -14.58
N GLY A 215 12.39 -22.51 -14.54
CA GLY A 215 12.82 -23.29 -15.70
C GLY A 215 13.36 -24.64 -15.27
N ASN A 216 12.99 -25.68 -16.02
CA ASN A 216 13.12 -27.08 -15.67
C ASN A 216 14.60 -27.57 -15.54
N ARG A 217 14.81 -28.49 -14.58
CA ARG A 217 15.94 -29.43 -14.36
C ARG A 217 17.36 -28.92 -14.05
N SER A 218 17.91 -29.65 -13.07
CA SER A 218 19.32 -30.01 -12.77
C SER A 218 20.30 -28.95 -12.28
N THR A 219 20.71 -29.21 -11.02
CA THR A 219 22.04 -29.05 -10.42
C THR A 219 22.62 -27.64 -10.15
N GLN A 220 22.99 -27.50 -8.87
CA GLN A 220 23.97 -26.60 -8.25
C GLN A 220 23.53 -25.22 -7.73
N SER A 221 24.12 -24.93 -6.56
CA SER A 221 24.13 -23.70 -5.74
C SER A 221 22.87 -23.44 -4.90
N ARG A 222 22.91 -23.95 -3.65
CA ARG A 222 21.84 -23.83 -2.64
C ARG A 222 22.11 -22.68 -1.67
N ILE A 223 21.47 -21.53 -1.91
CA ILE A 223 21.03 -20.67 -0.79
C ILE A 223 19.94 -21.47 -0.07
N CYS A 224 20.00 -21.56 1.26
CA CYS A 224 19.05 -22.36 2.04
C CYS A 224 17.66 -21.70 2.05
N CYS A 225 16.90 -21.90 0.97
CA CYS A 225 15.48 -21.64 0.93
C CYS A 225 14.78 -22.76 1.71
N ARG A 226 14.61 -22.59 3.03
CA ARG A 226 13.80 -23.54 3.79
C ARG A 226 12.34 -23.36 3.40
N TRP A 227 11.81 -24.35 2.69
CA TRP A 227 10.39 -24.49 2.40
C TRP A 227 9.65 -24.79 3.70
N SER A 228 8.68 -23.95 4.06
CA SER A 228 7.55 -24.38 4.87
C SER A 228 6.31 -24.20 4.00
N ARG A 229 5.78 -25.31 3.51
CA ARG A 229 4.48 -25.33 2.83
C ARG A 229 3.44 -25.15 3.92
N LEU A 230 2.83 -23.97 3.97
CA LEU A 230 1.65 -23.74 4.80
C LEU A 230 0.43 -24.25 4.04
N ASP A 231 0.29 -25.58 3.97
CA ASP A 231 -0.97 -26.17 3.57
C ASP A 231 -2.00 -25.87 4.66
N ARG A 232 -3.12 -25.26 4.27
CA ARG A 232 -4.35 -25.32 5.07
C ARG A 232 -4.85 -26.76 4.98
N GLU A 233 -5.18 -27.35 6.12
CA GLU A 233 -5.98 -28.60 6.19
C GLU A 233 -7.24 -28.50 5.32
#